data_AF-X0WD48-F1
#
_entry.id   AF-X0WD48-F1
#
_cell.length_a   1.000
_cell.length_b   1.000
_cell.length_c   1.000
_cell.angle_alpha   90.00
_cell.angle_beta   90.00
_cell.angle_gamma   90.00
#
_symmetry.space_group_name_H-M   'P 1'
#
loop_
_entity.id
_entity.type
_entity.pdbx_description
1 polymer ?
#
loop_
_entity_poly.entity_id
_entity_poly.type
_entity_poly.pdbx_seq_one_letter_code
_entity_poly.pdbx_strand_id
1 'polypeptide(L)' 'MDQERFTAERARKVQASGIRRIFELATRMSADRIDFSIGQPDFDVPQPVKDAAIAAIR' A
#
# COMPACT_ATOMS: atom_id res chain seq x y z
N MET A 1 18.71 20.94 -12.84
CA MET A 1 18.49 21.20 -11.41
C MET A 1 18.96 19.98 -10.66
N ASP A 2 19.97 20.14 -9.78
CA ASP A 2 20.42 19.04 -8.92
C ASP A 2 19.40 18.83 -7.80
N GLN A 3 18.63 17.74 -7.92
CA GLN A 3 17.57 17.39 -6.97
C GLN A 3 18.13 16.89 -5.63
N GLU A 4 19.37 16.39 -5.61
CA GLU A 4 19.97 15.81 -4.42
C GLU A 4 20.22 16.84 -3.33
N ARG A 5 20.47 18.10 -3.73
CA ARG A 5 20.71 19.24 -2.85
C ARG A 5 19.51 19.60 -1.96
N PHE A 6 18.31 19.15 -2.33
CA PHE A 6 17.08 19.39 -1.57
C PHE A 6 16.73 18.24 -0.61
N THR A 7 17.53 17.18 -0.58
CA THR A 7 17.26 15.99 0.27
C THR A 7 18.26 15.86 1.40
N ALA A 8 17.78 15.56 2.60
CA ALA A 8 18.62 15.29 3.75
C ALA A 8 19.42 13.99 3.55
N GLU A 9 20.65 13.92 4.06
CA GLU A 9 21.53 12.77 3.89
C GLU A 9 20.89 11.44 4.36
N ARG A 10 20.17 11.47 5.49
CA ARG A 10 19.43 10.29 6.01
C ARG A 10 18.37 9.76 5.05
N ALA A 11 17.76 10.61 4.23
CA ALA A 11 16.76 10.19 3.26
C ALA A 11 17.36 9.27 2.19
N ARG A 12 18.66 9.40 1.91
CA ARG A 12 19.39 8.54 0.95
C ARG A 12 19.49 7.08 1.40
N LYS A 13 19.29 6.80 2.70
CA LYS A 13 19.29 5.43 3.24
C LYS A 13 17.95 4.72 3.07
N VAL A 14 16.90 5.44 2.68
CA VAL A 14 15.57 4.84 2.45
C VAL A 14 15.60 4.10 1.11
N GLN A 15 15.46 2.79 1.17
CA GLN A 15 15.38 1.94 -0.02
C GLN A 15 13.91 1.66 -0.38
N ALA A 16 13.69 1.29 -1.63
CA ALA A 16 12.38 0.83 -2.07
C ALA A 16 11.98 -0.47 -1.34
N SER A 17 10.74 -0.55 -0.87
CA SER A 17 10.22 -1.76 -0.22
C SER A 17 10.10 -2.92 -1.21
N GLY A 18 10.71 -4.06 -0.89
CA GLY A 18 10.59 -5.30 -1.67
C GLY A 18 9.15 -5.83 -1.71
N ILE A 19 8.45 -5.80 -0.57
CA ILE A 19 7.03 -6.19 -0.48
C ILE A 19 6.17 -5.30 -1.37
N ARG A 20 6.43 -4.00 -1.37
CA ARG A 20 5.68 -3.06 -2.23
C ARG A 20 5.88 -3.35 -3.71
N ARG A 21 7.09 -3.72 -4.13
CA ARG A 21 7.37 -4.14 -5.53
C ARG A 21 6.63 -5.42 -5.91
N ILE A 22 6.61 -6.42 -5.02
CA ILE A 22 5.89 -7.67 -5.24
C ILE A 22 4.38 -7.42 -5.33
N PHE A 23 3.83 -6.57 -4.45
CA PHE A 23 2.42 -6.17 -4.50
C PHE A 23 2.06 -5.53 -5.85
N GLU A 24 2.87 -4.59 -6.34
CA GLU A 24 2.63 -3.96 -7.64
C GLU A 24 2.68 -4.97 -8.80
N LEU A 25 3.52 -6.00 -8.71
CA LEU A 25 3.53 -7.09 -9.68
C LEU A 25 2.26 -7.95 -9.57
N ALA A 26 1.85 -8.32 -8.35
CA ALA A 26 0.67 -9.14 -8.09
C ALA A 26 -0.63 -8.48 -8.61
N THR A 27 -0.76 -7.15 -8.52
CA THR A 27 -1.92 -6.42 -9.07
C THR A 27 -2.10 -6.57 -10.59
N ARG A 28 -1.05 -6.99 -11.33
CA ARG A 28 -1.10 -7.22 -12.78
C ARG A 28 -1.32 -8.69 -13.16
N MET A 29 -1.43 -9.58 -12.17
CA MET A 29 -1.52 -11.02 -12.35
C MET A 29 -2.97 -11.50 -12.20
N SER A 30 -3.32 -12.60 -12.87
CA SER A 30 -4.69 -13.13 -12.92
C SER A 30 -5.22 -13.58 -11.55
N ALA A 31 -6.54 -13.51 -11.37
CA ALA A 31 -7.26 -13.71 -10.10
C ALA A 31 -7.16 -15.12 -9.49
N ASP A 32 -6.73 -16.14 -10.25
CA ASP A 32 -6.73 -17.55 -9.81
C ASP A 32 -5.47 -17.97 -9.02
N ARG A 33 -4.82 -17.06 -8.28
CA ARG A 33 -3.62 -17.37 -7.49
C ARG A 33 -3.92 -17.43 -5.99
N ILE A 34 -3.26 -18.37 -5.32
CA ILE A 34 -3.19 -18.37 -3.86
C ILE A 34 -2.13 -17.32 -3.46
N ASP A 35 -2.59 -16.21 -2.91
CA ASP A 35 -1.74 -15.08 -2.52
C ASP A 35 -1.54 -15.05 -1.00
N PHE A 36 -0.30 -15.27 -0.55
CA PHE A 36 0.14 -15.11 0.84
C PHE A 36 1.12 -13.94 1.02
N SER A 37 1.26 -13.08 -0.01
CA SER A 37 2.20 -11.97 -0.02
C SER A 37 1.65 -10.69 0.64
N ILE A 38 0.34 -10.66 0.89
CA ILE A 38 -0.38 -9.49 1.40
C ILE A 38 -0.87 -9.76 2.82
N GLY A 39 -0.48 -8.91 3.77
CA GLY A 39 -0.95 -8.95 5.16
C GLY A 39 -2.31 -8.26 5.39
N GLN A 40 -3.24 -8.36 4.43
CA GLN A 40 -4.59 -7.79 4.59
C GLN A 40 -5.49 -8.78 5.34
N PRO A 41 -6.46 -8.27 6.12
CA PRO A 41 -7.51 -9.12 6.68
C PRO A 41 -8.27 -9.87 5.58
N ASP A 42 -8.67 -11.10 5.88
CA ASP A 42 -9.49 -11.96 5.03
C ASP A 42 -11.00 -11.64 5.10
N PHE A 43 -11.37 -10.66 5.93
CA PHE A 43 -12.74 -10.19 6.10
C PHE A 43 -12.88 -8.72 5.70
N ASP A 44 -14.10 -8.37 5.29
CA ASP A 44 -14.46 -7.00 4.93
C ASP A 44 -14.70 -6.13 6.18
N VAL A 45 -14.57 -4.82 6.02
CA VAL A 45 -14.83 -3.84 7.09
C VAL A 45 -16.31 -3.92 7.50
N PRO A 46 -16.65 -3.99 8.80
CA PRO A 46 -18.04 -4.05 9.26
C PRO A 46 -18.88 -2.86 8.78
N GLN A 47 -20.14 -3.12 8.42
CA GLN A 47 -21.05 -2.10 7.90
C GLN A 47 -21.18 -0.85 8.80
N PRO A 48 -21.27 -0.97 10.15
CA PRO A 48 -21.36 0.20 11.01
C PRO A 48 -20.15 1.15 10.90
N VAL A 49 -18.96 0.60 10.61
CA VAL A 49 -17.74 1.40 10.43
C VAL A 49 -17.78 2.12 9.08
N LYS A 50 -18.26 1.45 8.02
CA LYS A 50 -18.45 2.06 6.70
C LYS A 50 -19.46 3.20 6.75
N ASP A 51 -20.58 3.02 7.44
CA ASP A 51 -21.63 4.04 7.57
C ASP A 51 -21.12 5.30 8.31
N ALA A 52 -20.35 5.12 9.38
CA ALA A 52 -19.72 6.21 10.10
C ALA A 52 -18.75 7.00 9.21
N ALA A 53 -17.94 6.31 8.39
CA ALA A 53 -17.03 6.96 7.45
C ALA A 53 -17.77 7.76 6.37
N ILE A 54 -18.88 7.22 5.82
CA ILE A 54 -19.72 7.92 4.84
C ILE A 54 -20.31 9.19 5.44
N ALA A 55 -20.81 9.13 6.68
CA ALA A 55 -21.38 10.29 7.35
C ALA A 55 -20.35 11.39 7.62
N ALA A 56 -19.09 11.02 7.94
CA ALA A 56 -18.02 11.98 8.21
C ALA A 56 -17.43 12.64 6.95
N ILE A 57 -17.54 11.99 5.78
CA ILE A 57 -17.01 12.51 4.50
C ILE A 57 -17.99 13.46 3.81
N ARG A 58 -19.30 13.28 4.01
CA ARG A 58 -20.35 14.15 3.45
C ARG A 58 -20.33 15.56 4.05
#